data_AF-A0A7Y7ZWM4-F1
#
_entry.id   AF-A0A7Y7ZWM4-F1
#
_cell.length_a   1.000
_cell.length_b   1.000
_cell.length_c   1.000
_cell.angle_alpha   90.00
_cell.angle_beta   90.00
_cell.angle_gamma   90.00
#
_symmetry.space_group_name_H-M   'P 1'
#
loop_
_entity.id
_entity.type
_entity.pdbx_description
1 polymer ?
#
loop_
_entity_poly.entity_id
_entity_poly.type
_entity_poly.pdbx_seq_one_letter_code
_entity_poly.pdbx_strand_id
1 'polypeptide(L)'
;MFQIDNSTAVSAIPAPTPAGPPGYFTDGNPATGASATILTAEFMNTLMMETLNVLSSAGITPEKGQYNQLALAISKIAGSNSSWGSIGNKPTTIFGYGITDAYTNSQVDAYLENKADKATTLAGYGITDAYTASQVDAYLEKKADEATTLAGYGISDTYTATQINTALATKLDTSGGQIDGFVVINTAGQSVSTAGVRITNPTVGAGAVSGIKFETTVTATSLVHVGGTSGVAVRDASGNYAKVDAGDVTSNGSLCHSAATFLKPASGIWVQLSGSSPVVPAGGTWAYYVTNYNGSGAALGAAAGVVAGGMAVGSSNSQGFAWRIQ
;
A
#
# COMPACT_ATOMS: atom_id res chain seq x y z
N MET A 1 43.83 20.99 98.96
CA MET A 1 44.28 22.28 99.52
C MET A 1 43.09 22.89 100.22
N PHE A 2 43.27 23.53 101.37
CA PHE A 2 42.23 24.29 102.06
C PHE A 2 42.82 25.64 102.49
N GLN A 3 42.00 26.69 102.59
CA GLN A 3 42.50 27.98 103.06
C GLN A 3 42.99 27.88 104.51
N ILE A 4 44.02 28.64 104.86
CA ILE A 4 44.50 28.70 106.24
C ILE A 4 43.39 29.23 107.16
N ASP A 5 43.06 28.46 108.21
CA ASP A 5 41.87 28.68 109.04
C ASP A 5 42.21 28.76 110.54
N ASN A 6 43.38 29.28 110.88
CA ASN A 6 43.79 29.49 112.27
C ASN A 6 43.42 30.89 112.79
N SER A 7 43.56 31.12 114.09
CA SER A 7 43.21 32.39 114.75
C SER A 7 44.02 33.61 114.30
N THR A 8 45.09 33.40 113.52
CA THR A 8 45.95 34.46 112.98
C THR A 8 45.70 34.74 111.49
N ALA A 9 44.77 34.03 110.85
CA ALA A 9 44.42 34.23 109.45
C ALA A 9 43.70 35.57 109.26
N VAL A 10 44.00 36.23 108.14
CA VAL A 10 43.34 37.49 107.72
C VAL A 10 42.20 37.19 106.75
N SER A 11 41.14 37.99 106.78
CA SER A 11 39.88 37.74 106.04
C SER A 11 39.94 38.09 104.55
N ALA A 12 41.02 38.69 104.07
CA ALA A 12 41.24 39.04 102.67
C ALA A 12 42.72 38.90 102.31
N ILE A 13 43.03 38.64 101.04
CA ILE A 13 44.41 38.59 100.58
C ILE A 13 45.05 39.99 100.75
N PRO A 14 46.20 40.11 101.44
CA PRO A 14 46.91 41.38 101.58
C PRO A 14 47.29 41.95 100.21
N ALA A 15 47.44 43.28 100.13
CA ALA A 15 47.90 43.93 98.90
C ALA A 15 49.29 43.42 98.50
N PRO A 16 49.53 43.15 97.19
CA PRO A 16 50.81 42.65 96.72
C PRO A 16 51.91 43.70 96.91
N THR A 17 53.12 43.23 97.19
CA THR A 17 54.28 44.13 97.27
C THR A 17 54.79 44.51 95.87
N PRO A 18 55.47 45.66 95.70
CA PRO A 18 56.05 46.04 94.40
C PRO A 18 57.04 44.98 93.89
N ALA A 19 57.03 44.73 92.58
CA ALA A 19 57.90 43.73 91.97
C ALA A 19 59.39 44.05 92.19
N GLY A 20 60.10 43.12 92.84
CA GLY A 20 61.55 43.14 92.95
C GLY A 20 62.25 42.40 91.80
N PRO A 21 63.59 42.41 91.76
CA PRO A 21 64.37 41.59 90.83
C PRO A 21 64.09 40.09 91.02
N PRO A 22 63.94 39.29 89.95
CA PRO A 22 63.77 37.83 90.06
C PRO A 22 64.97 37.14 90.72
N GLY A 23 64.71 36.13 91.56
CA GLY A 23 65.74 35.36 92.25
C GLY A 23 65.23 33.96 92.67
N TYR A 24 66.11 33.16 93.26
CA TYR A 24 65.82 31.81 93.74
C TYR A 24 65.88 31.75 95.28
N PHE A 25 65.20 30.77 95.87
CA PHE A 25 65.30 30.50 97.31
C PHE A 25 66.73 30.10 97.70
N THR A 26 67.20 30.61 98.84
CA THR A 26 68.48 30.25 99.45
C THR A 26 68.31 30.01 100.95
N ASP A 27 69.00 29.01 101.49
CA ASP A 27 69.07 28.74 102.94
C ASP A 27 69.90 29.79 103.69
N GLY A 28 70.49 30.73 102.94
CA GLY A 28 71.50 31.64 103.45
C GLY A 28 72.83 30.92 103.71
N ASN A 29 73.83 31.67 104.10
CA ASN A 29 75.10 31.14 104.55
C ASN A 29 75.67 32.09 105.62
N PRO A 30 75.58 31.71 106.91
CA PRO A 30 76.07 32.52 108.00
C PRO A 30 77.58 32.82 107.92
N ALA A 31 78.37 31.90 107.35
CA ALA A 31 79.83 32.08 107.21
C ALA A 31 80.20 33.15 106.17
N THR A 32 79.32 33.40 105.20
CA THR A 32 79.51 34.44 104.16
C THR A 32 78.56 35.62 104.31
N GLY A 33 77.82 35.71 105.42
CA GLY A 33 76.84 36.77 105.68
C GLY A 33 75.61 36.76 104.77
N ALA A 34 75.35 35.68 104.02
CA ALA A 34 74.16 35.59 103.17
C ALA A 34 72.92 35.26 104.02
N SER A 35 71.89 36.08 103.94
CA SER A 35 70.63 35.84 104.65
C SER A 35 69.80 34.75 103.96
N ALA A 36 69.10 33.94 104.75
CA ALA A 36 68.12 32.99 104.23
C ALA A 36 66.92 33.71 103.61
N THR A 37 66.30 33.09 102.60
CA THR A 37 65.06 33.62 102.03
C THR A 37 63.92 33.48 103.03
N ILE A 38 63.22 34.58 103.30
CA ILE A 38 61.99 34.57 104.08
C ILE A 38 60.83 34.30 103.13
N LEU A 39 60.10 33.20 103.35
CA LEU A 39 58.86 32.94 102.64
C LEU A 39 57.78 33.93 103.12
N THR A 40 57.40 34.87 102.26
CA THR A 40 56.41 35.88 102.60
C THR A 40 55.00 35.27 102.59
N ALA A 41 54.09 35.89 103.34
CA ALA A 41 52.67 35.52 103.30
C ALA A 41 52.10 35.64 101.88
N GLU A 42 52.56 36.61 101.10
CA GLU A 42 52.19 36.80 99.69
C GLU A 42 52.51 35.56 98.83
N PHE A 43 53.73 35.01 98.96
CA PHE A 43 54.13 33.81 98.24
C PHE A 43 53.27 32.60 98.61
N MET A 44 53.08 32.37 99.92
CA MET A 44 52.30 31.22 100.40
C MET A 44 50.81 31.34 100.06
N ASN A 45 50.24 32.54 100.14
CA ASN A 45 48.86 32.81 99.75
C ASN A 45 48.66 32.61 98.24
N THR A 46 49.64 32.98 97.42
CA THR A 46 49.59 32.77 95.96
C THR A 46 49.54 31.28 95.63
N LEU A 47 50.44 30.47 96.19
CA LEU A 47 50.42 29.01 95.98
C LEU A 47 49.11 28.37 96.46
N MET A 48 48.61 28.81 97.61
CA MET A 48 47.34 28.34 98.16
C MET A 48 46.17 28.68 97.24
N MET A 49 46.09 29.92 96.76
CA MET A 49 45.00 30.35 95.88
C MET A 49 45.08 29.73 94.49
N GLU A 50 46.26 29.60 93.90
CA GLU A 50 46.42 28.91 92.60
C GLU A 50 45.92 27.46 92.66
N THR A 51 46.29 26.73 93.72
CA THR A 51 45.79 25.36 93.88
C THR A 51 44.28 25.30 94.14
N LEU A 52 43.72 26.25 94.91
CA LEU A 52 42.28 26.36 95.11
C LEU A 52 41.53 26.74 93.82
N ASN A 53 42.10 27.59 92.97
CA ASN A 53 41.55 27.96 91.67
C ASN A 53 41.49 26.73 90.76
N VAL A 54 42.53 25.89 90.73
CA VAL A 54 42.51 24.62 89.98
C VAL A 54 41.41 23.68 90.48
N LEU A 55 41.21 23.57 91.80
CA LEU A 55 40.10 22.82 92.39
C LEU A 55 38.74 23.38 91.93
N SER A 56 38.58 24.70 91.96
CA SER A 56 37.36 25.39 91.51
C SER A 56 37.10 25.15 90.02
N SER A 57 38.12 25.21 89.17
CA SER A 57 38.00 24.92 87.73
C SER A 57 37.59 23.47 87.47
N ALA A 58 38.02 22.54 88.33
CA ALA A 58 37.56 21.15 88.29
C ALA A 58 36.17 20.95 88.94
N GLY A 59 35.57 22.00 89.53
CA GLY A 59 34.34 21.88 90.31
C GLY A 59 34.47 20.97 91.53
N ILE A 60 35.61 21.02 92.21
CA ILE A 60 35.89 20.30 93.46
C ILE A 60 35.83 21.30 94.62
N THR A 61 35.00 21.02 95.62
CA THR A 61 34.95 21.79 96.86
C THR A 61 36.14 21.45 97.75
N PRO A 62 36.91 22.44 98.24
CA PRO A 62 38.02 22.21 99.16
C PRO A 62 37.60 21.48 100.45
N GLU A 63 38.27 20.37 100.77
CA GLU A 63 38.01 19.59 101.99
C GLU A 63 39.25 19.51 102.90
N LYS A 64 39.05 19.76 104.20
CA LYS A 64 40.10 19.66 105.21
C LYS A 64 40.32 18.18 105.56
N GLY A 65 41.58 17.72 105.50
CA GLY A 65 41.95 16.30 105.73
C GLY A 65 42.12 15.47 104.46
N GLN A 66 41.79 16.01 103.29
CA GLN A 66 42.00 15.34 102.01
C GLN A 66 43.29 15.82 101.33
N TYR A 67 44.28 14.92 101.18
CA TYR A 67 45.62 15.26 100.70
C TYR A 67 45.86 15.03 99.19
N ASN A 68 44.85 14.57 98.44
CA ASN A 68 44.96 14.27 97.00
C ASN A 68 44.08 15.17 96.10
N GLN A 69 43.54 16.27 96.63
CA GLN A 69 42.56 17.10 95.90
C GLN A 69 43.12 17.71 94.60
N LEU A 70 44.39 18.11 94.56
CA LEU A 70 45.01 18.63 93.34
C LEU A 70 45.11 17.55 92.25
N ALA A 71 45.46 16.32 92.64
CA ALA A 71 45.51 15.19 91.72
C ALA A 71 44.12 14.86 91.16
N LEU A 72 43.07 14.90 92.00
CA LEU A 72 41.68 14.72 91.56
C LEU A 72 41.24 15.83 90.61
N ALA A 73 41.59 17.09 90.89
CA ALA A 73 41.28 18.22 90.03
C ALA A 73 41.91 18.06 88.65
N ILE A 74 43.19 17.72 88.59
CA ILE A 74 43.92 17.47 87.34
C ILE A 74 43.30 16.29 86.58
N SER A 75 43.00 15.18 87.26
CA SER A 75 42.38 14.01 86.63
C SER A 75 41.01 14.34 86.03
N LYS A 76 40.20 15.16 86.72
CA LYS A 76 38.89 15.59 86.24
C LYS A 76 38.98 16.57 85.07
N ILE A 77 39.90 17.53 85.13
CA ILE A 77 40.13 18.49 84.03
C ILE A 77 40.66 17.75 82.80
N ALA A 78 41.65 16.86 82.96
CA ALA A 78 42.24 16.10 81.85
C ALA A 78 41.29 15.02 81.29
N GLY A 79 40.43 14.44 82.13
CA GLY A 79 39.43 13.43 81.74
C GLY A 79 38.09 14.02 81.27
N SER A 80 37.91 15.34 81.32
CA SER A 80 36.73 15.99 80.76
C SER A 80 36.78 15.86 79.24
N ASN A 81 35.76 15.25 78.64
CA ASN A 81 35.67 15.13 77.18
C ASN A 81 35.77 16.52 76.55
N SER A 82 36.90 16.82 75.91
CA SER A 82 37.01 17.96 75.01
C SER A 82 35.85 17.90 74.03
N SER A 83 35.05 18.97 73.97
CA SER A 83 33.99 19.06 72.97
C SER A 83 34.60 18.87 71.58
N TRP A 84 33.90 18.19 70.67
CA TRP A 84 34.41 17.94 69.32
C TRP A 84 34.87 19.22 68.59
N GLY A 85 34.26 20.37 68.94
CA GLY A 85 34.66 21.68 68.44
C GLY A 85 36.04 22.15 68.88
N SER A 86 36.50 21.79 70.08
CA SER A 86 37.77 22.26 70.67
C SER A 86 38.99 21.42 70.31
N ILE A 87 38.81 20.31 69.59
CA ILE A 87 39.90 19.48 69.08
C ILE A 87 40.46 20.13 67.81
N GLY A 88 41.74 20.52 67.84
CA GLY A 88 42.49 21.00 66.67
C GLY A 88 42.86 19.86 65.71
N ASN A 89 43.24 20.20 64.47
CA ASN A 89 43.75 19.23 63.47
C ASN A 89 42.83 18.03 63.20
N LYS A 90 41.52 18.28 63.11
CA LYS A 90 40.54 17.24 62.75
C LYS A 90 40.89 16.62 61.38
N PRO A 91 40.89 15.29 61.26
CA PRO A 91 41.05 14.62 59.98
C PRO A 91 40.01 15.07 58.94
N THR A 92 40.32 14.95 57.65
CA THR A 92 39.38 15.28 56.55
C THR A 92 39.01 14.06 55.71
N THR A 93 39.54 12.89 56.06
CA THR A 93 39.29 11.63 55.35
C THR A 93 38.63 10.62 56.28
N ILE A 94 37.86 9.70 55.67
CA ILE A 94 37.25 8.55 56.34
C ILE A 94 38.31 7.75 57.12
N PHE A 95 39.46 7.48 56.49
CA PHE A 95 40.59 6.78 57.13
C PHE A 95 41.17 7.58 58.31
N GLY A 96 41.30 8.90 58.17
CA GLY A 96 41.81 9.74 59.24
C GLY A 96 40.88 9.77 60.45
N TYR A 97 39.57 9.60 60.25
CA TYR A 97 38.60 9.40 61.34
C TYR A 97 38.53 7.96 61.88
N GLY A 98 39.26 7.01 61.28
CA GLY A 98 39.20 5.60 61.67
C GLY A 98 37.88 4.91 61.34
N ILE A 99 37.09 5.46 60.41
CA ILE A 99 35.81 4.89 59.97
C ILE A 99 36.12 3.75 58.97
N THR A 100 35.72 2.53 59.28
CA THR A 100 36.10 1.32 58.50
C THR A 100 34.96 0.73 57.66
N ASP A 101 33.74 1.18 57.88
CA ASP A 101 32.51 0.67 57.25
C ASP A 101 31.97 1.56 56.12
N ALA A 102 32.58 2.73 55.91
CA ALA A 102 32.23 3.62 54.81
C ALA A 102 32.96 3.23 53.51
N TYR A 103 32.23 3.28 52.39
CA TYR A 103 32.84 3.11 51.07
C TYR A 103 33.72 4.31 50.71
N THR A 104 34.88 4.02 50.15
CA THR A 104 35.77 5.03 49.56
C THR A 104 35.32 5.41 48.15
N ASN A 105 35.65 6.62 47.70
CA ASN A 105 35.40 7.05 46.32
C ASN A 105 35.96 6.03 45.31
N SER A 106 37.17 5.52 45.53
CA SER A 106 37.79 4.53 44.66
C SER A 106 37.01 3.21 44.58
N GLN A 107 36.42 2.73 45.68
CA GLN A 107 35.58 1.53 45.65
C GLN A 107 34.29 1.80 44.86
N VAL A 108 33.66 2.95 45.07
CA VAL A 108 32.45 3.36 44.34
C VAL A 108 32.75 3.47 42.85
N ASP A 109 33.83 4.17 42.48
CA ASP A 109 34.25 4.34 41.10
C ASP A 109 34.52 2.98 40.44
N ALA A 110 35.22 2.06 41.12
CA ALA A 110 35.45 0.71 40.61
C ALA A 110 34.14 -0.09 40.39
N TYR A 111 33.16 0.06 41.28
CA TYR A 111 31.84 -0.57 41.08
C TYR A 111 31.07 0.06 39.91
N LEU A 112 31.19 1.38 39.72
CA LEU A 112 30.53 2.10 38.63
C LEU A 112 31.19 1.83 37.29
N GLU A 113 32.52 1.86 37.19
CA GLU A 113 33.31 1.56 35.98
C GLU A 113 32.97 0.15 35.46
N ASN A 114 32.84 -0.81 36.38
CA ASN A 114 32.39 -2.16 36.07
C ASN A 114 30.95 -2.25 35.51
N LYS A 115 30.11 -1.25 35.73
CA LYS A 115 28.74 -1.15 35.19
C LYS A 115 28.64 -0.23 33.98
N ALA A 116 29.44 0.83 33.92
CA ALA A 116 29.38 1.87 32.89
C ALA A 116 30.12 1.47 31.61
N ASP A 117 31.23 0.72 31.72
CA ASP A 117 32.10 0.44 30.57
C ASP A 117 31.83 -0.89 29.87
N LYS A 118 30.86 -1.69 30.32
CA LYS A 118 30.82 -3.10 29.92
C LYS A 118 30.12 -3.43 28.62
N ALA A 119 29.55 -2.48 27.87
CA ALA A 119 29.03 -2.87 26.56
C ALA A 119 28.68 -1.76 25.58
N THR A 120 28.98 -2.00 24.32
CA THR A 120 28.27 -1.42 23.17
C THR A 120 27.08 -2.30 22.74
N THR A 121 26.81 -3.39 23.46
CA THR A 121 25.78 -4.39 23.13
C THR A 121 24.84 -4.61 24.29
N LEU A 122 23.58 -4.96 24.01
CA LEU A 122 22.58 -5.22 25.05
C LEU A 122 23.01 -6.36 26.00
N ALA A 123 23.67 -7.39 25.47
CA ALA A 123 24.17 -8.52 26.24
C ALA A 123 25.23 -8.12 27.28
N GLY A 124 26.12 -7.17 26.97
CA GLY A 124 27.11 -6.72 27.94
C GLY A 124 26.52 -5.85 29.07
N TYR A 125 25.31 -5.31 28.89
CA TYR A 125 24.52 -4.70 29.97
C TYR A 125 23.72 -5.73 30.78
N GLY A 126 23.82 -7.03 30.46
CA GLY A 126 23.05 -8.09 31.10
C GLY A 126 21.59 -8.17 30.64
N ILE A 127 21.22 -7.51 29.54
CA ILE A 127 19.90 -7.60 28.93
C ILE A 127 19.86 -8.90 28.11
N THR A 128 19.07 -9.88 28.56
CA THR A 128 19.04 -11.24 27.99
C THR A 128 17.76 -11.56 27.22
N ASP A 129 16.73 -10.74 27.38
CA ASP A 129 15.40 -10.88 26.78
C ASP A 129 15.20 -10.03 25.52
N ALA A 130 16.19 -9.22 25.14
CA ALA A 130 16.14 -8.44 23.91
C ALA A 130 16.40 -9.30 22.67
N TYR A 131 15.62 -9.10 21.61
CA TYR A 131 15.89 -9.68 20.31
C TYR A 131 17.16 -9.10 19.70
N THR A 132 18.03 -9.96 19.15
CA THR A 132 19.21 -9.54 18.39
C THR A 132 18.84 -9.14 16.97
N ALA A 133 19.65 -8.28 16.34
CA ALA A 133 19.48 -7.93 14.92
C ALA A 133 19.41 -9.19 14.04
N SER A 134 20.32 -10.14 14.26
CA SER A 134 20.32 -11.43 13.53
C SER A 134 19.04 -12.24 13.71
N GLN A 135 18.44 -12.27 14.90
CA GLN A 135 17.16 -12.94 15.11
C GLN A 135 16.04 -12.25 14.32
N VAL A 136 16.00 -10.93 14.36
CA VAL A 136 15.01 -10.12 13.62
C VAL A 136 15.17 -10.30 12.11
N ASP A 137 16.40 -10.21 11.61
CA ASP A 137 16.74 -10.41 10.20
C ASP A 137 16.34 -11.82 9.75
N ALA A 138 16.63 -12.86 10.53
CA ALA A 138 16.20 -14.24 10.21
C ALA A 138 14.66 -14.40 10.18
N TYR A 139 13.92 -13.67 11.01
CA TYR A 139 12.45 -13.65 10.94
C TYR A 139 11.92 -12.87 9.74
N LEU A 140 12.63 -11.83 9.29
CA LEU A 140 12.31 -11.02 8.11
C LEU A 140 12.63 -11.75 6.82
N GLU A 141 13.79 -12.39 6.72
CA GLU A 141 14.19 -13.24 5.57
C GLU A 141 13.15 -14.33 5.31
N LYS A 142 12.64 -14.99 6.36
CA LYS A 142 11.53 -15.96 6.22
C LYS A 142 10.25 -15.36 5.63
N LYS A 143 10.02 -14.05 5.80
CA LYS A 143 8.87 -13.35 5.19
C LYS A 143 9.17 -12.83 3.80
N ALA A 144 10.43 -12.51 3.49
CA ALA A 144 10.84 -11.91 2.22
C ALA A 144 11.25 -12.94 1.16
N ASP A 145 11.92 -14.03 1.56
CA ASP A 145 12.60 -14.93 0.62
C ASP A 145 11.83 -16.24 0.33
N GLU A 146 10.91 -16.67 1.20
CA GLU A 146 10.23 -17.97 1.01
C GLU A 146 9.05 -17.91 0.02
N ALA A 147 8.54 -16.73 -0.31
CA ALA A 147 7.34 -16.58 -1.11
C ALA A 147 7.64 -16.12 -2.54
N THR A 148 7.54 -17.04 -3.51
CA THR A 148 7.52 -16.70 -4.96
C THR A 148 6.11 -16.59 -5.52
N THR A 149 5.09 -16.74 -4.66
CA THR A 149 3.68 -16.70 -5.03
C THR A 149 2.93 -15.68 -4.18
N LEU A 150 1.85 -15.12 -4.73
CA LEU A 150 1.00 -14.16 -4.01
C LEU A 150 0.42 -14.75 -2.71
N ALA A 151 0.11 -16.05 -2.72
CA ALA A 151 -0.32 -16.78 -1.53
C ALA A 151 0.77 -16.88 -0.46
N GLY A 152 2.04 -17.04 -0.86
CA GLY A 152 3.18 -17.01 0.07
C GLY A 152 3.33 -15.65 0.78
N TYR A 153 2.92 -14.55 0.13
CA TYR A 153 2.84 -13.22 0.74
C TYR A 153 1.55 -12.96 1.55
N GLY A 154 0.67 -13.96 1.67
CA GLY A 154 -0.62 -13.82 2.36
C GLY A 154 -1.68 -13.03 1.59
N ILE A 155 -1.46 -12.75 0.29
CA ILE A 155 -2.41 -12.01 -0.54
C ILE A 155 -3.48 -13.00 -1.04
N SER A 156 -4.68 -12.93 -0.43
CA SER A 156 -5.79 -13.85 -0.74
C SER A 156 -6.82 -13.29 -1.73
N ASP A 157 -6.83 -11.98 -1.96
CA ASP A 157 -7.79 -11.30 -2.82
C ASP A 157 -7.24 -11.08 -4.24
N THR A 158 -6.71 -12.14 -4.85
CA THR A 158 -6.17 -12.08 -6.22
C THR A 158 -6.62 -13.27 -7.05
N TYR A 159 -6.75 -13.07 -8.35
CA TYR A 159 -6.99 -14.17 -9.29
C TYR A 159 -5.71 -14.95 -9.56
N THR A 160 -5.79 -16.28 -9.51
CA THR A 160 -4.71 -17.18 -9.94
C THR A 160 -4.51 -17.12 -11.45
N ALA A 161 -3.30 -17.44 -11.92
CA ALA A 161 -3.02 -17.58 -13.35
C ALA A 161 -4.01 -18.54 -14.04
N THR A 162 -4.39 -19.63 -13.38
CA THR A 162 -5.38 -20.59 -13.89
C THR A 162 -6.77 -19.97 -14.04
N GLN A 163 -7.24 -19.19 -13.06
CA GLN A 163 -8.53 -18.51 -13.15
C GLN A 163 -8.54 -17.48 -14.29
N ILE A 164 -7.48 -16.68 -14.42
CA ILE A 164 -7.32 -15.71 -15.51
C ILE A 164 -7.29 -16.44 -16.85
N ASN A 165 -6.47 -17.48 -17.00
CA ASN A 165 -6.35 -18.23 -18.26
C ASN A 165 -7.66 -18.90 -18.64
N THR A 166 -8.40 -19.43 -17.67
CA THR A 166 -9.74 -20.01 -17.90
C THR A 166 -10.73 -18.95 -18.35
N ALA A 167 -10.73 -17.78 -17.71
CA ALA A 167 -11.59 -16.66 -18.11
C ALA A 167 -11.24 -16.16 -19.51
N LEU A 168 -9.96 -16.05 -19.86
CA LEU A 168 -9.48 -15.62 -21.17
C LEU A 168 -9.76 -16.65 -22.26
N ALA A 169 -9.68 -17.95 -21.97
CA ALA A 169 -9.97 -19.01 -22.94
C ALA A 169 -11.41 -18.95 -23.48
N THR A 170 -12.33 -18.30 -22.76
CA THR A 170 -13.71 -18.08 -23.22
C THR A 170 -13.88 -16.83 -24.10
N LYS A 171 -12.83 -16.02 -24.27
CA LYS A 171 -12.86 -14.80 -25.07
C LYS A 171 -12.33 -15.08 -26.47
N LEU A 172 -12.94 -14.45 -27.47
CA LEU A 172 -12.45 -14.50 -28.85
C LEU A 172 -11.15 -13.69 -28.97
N ASP A 173 -10.14 -14.26 -29.63
CA ASP A 173 -8.89 -13.55 -29.89
C ASP A 173 -9.12 -12.35 -30.81
N THR A 174 -8.63 -11.18 -30.39
CA THR A 174 -8.65 -9.92 -31.15
C THR A 174 -7.78 -9.93 -32.40
N SER A 175 -6.83 -10.87 -32.51
CA SER A 175 -5.98 -11.04 -33.69
C SER A 175 -6.67 -11.81 -34.84
N GLY A 176 -7.87 -12.35 -34.57
CA GLY A 176 -8.63 -13.22 -35.47
C GLY A 176 -8.46 -14.69 -35.12
N GLY A 177 -9.53 -15.47 -35.30
CA GLY A 177 -9.53 -16.90 -34.97
C GLY A 177 -10.74 -17.64 -35.56
N GLN A 178 -10.63 -18.96 -35.65
CA GLN A 178 -11.71 -19.84 -36.10
C GLN A 178 -12.61 -20.19 -34.90
N ILE A 179 -13.92 -20.02 -35.05
CA ILE A 179 -14.91 -20.50 -34.07
C ILE A 179 -15.41 -21.87 -34.54
N ASP A 180 -15.21 -22.91 -33.74
CA ASP A 180 -15.78 -24.24 -33.97
C ASP A 180 -17.15 -24.33 -33.28
N GLY A 181 -18.23 -24.18 -34.04
CA GLY A 181 -19.61 -24.20 -33.54
C GLY A 181 -20.52 -23.08 -34.08
N PHE A 182 -21.74 -22.99 -33.53
CA PHE A 182 -22.70 -21.95 -33.92
C PHE A 182 -22.32 -20.58 -33.34
N VAL A 183 -22.28 -19.57 -34.19
CA VAL A 183 -22.15 -18.17 -33.77
C VAL A 183 -23.55 -17.59 -33.58
N VAL A 184 -23.95 -17.32 -32.33
CA VAL A 184 -25.21 -16.66 -31.99
C VAL A 184 -24.94 -15.20 -31.64
N ILE A 185 -25.44 -14.27 -32.45
CA ILE A 185 -25.33 -12.83 -32.20
C ILE A 185 -26.65 -12.34 -31.61
N ASN A 186 -26.72 -12.24 -30.28
CA ASN A 186 -27.88 -11.69 -29.59
C ASN A 186 -27.83 -10.16 -29.59
N THR A 187 -28.71 -9.50 -30.35
CA THR A 187 -28.75 -8.04 -30.50
C THR A 187 -29.70 -7.37 -29.50
N ALA A 188 -29.68 -7.78 -28.24
CA ALA A 188 -30.50 -7.16 -27.20
C ALA A 188 -30.20 -5.65 -27.09
N GLY A 189 -31.19 -4.81 -27.43
CA GLY A 189 -31.11 -3.35 -27.28
C GLY A 189 -30.52 -2.55 -28.46
N GLN A 190 -30.28 -3.14 -29.64
CA GLN A 190 -29.84 -2.34 -30.79
C GLN A 190 -30.97 -1.48 -31.38
N SER A 191 -30.67 -0.20 -31.62
CA SER A 191 -31.53 0.73 -32.37
C SER A 191 -31.81 0.15 -33.75
N VAL A 192 -33.10 0.02 -34.08
CA VAL A 192 -33.66 -0.69 -35.24
C VAL A 192 -33.26 -0.13 -36.62
N SER A 193 -32.38 0.88 -36.70
CA SER A 193 -31.89 1.42 -37.98
C SER A 193 -30.68 0.67 -38.55
N THR A 194 -29.98 -0.16 -37.75
CA THR A 194 -28.80 -0.93 -38.20
C THR A 194 -28.68 -2.29 -37.48
N ALA A 195 -29.79 -3.01 -37.29
CA ALA A 195 -29.75 -4.35 -36.73
C ALA A 195 -29.19 -5.34 -37.77
N GLY A 196 -27.87 -5.59 -37.74
CA GLY A 196 -27.21 -6.55 -38.61
C GLY A 196 -25.73 -6.72 -38.26
N VAL A 197 -25.12 -7.81 -38.73
CA VAL A 197 -23.66 -8.02 -38.62
C VAL A 197 -22.96 -7.00 -39.53
N ARG A 198 -22.47 -5.90 -38.94
CA ARG A 198 -21.68 -4.90 -39.68
C ARG A 198 -20.24 -5.37 -39.80
N ILE A 199 -19.85 -5.82 -40.98
CA ILE A 199 -18.45 -6.13 -41.32
C ILE A 199 -17.85 -4.87 -41.93
N THR A 200 -16.86 -4.28 -41.28
CA THR A 200 -16.13 -3.11 -41.78
C THR A 200 -14.65 -3.47 -41.75
N ASN A 201 -13.98 -3.43 -42.91
CA ASN A 201 -12.54 -3.56 -42.99
C ASN A 201 -11.95 -2.15 -43.18
N PRO A 202 -11.44 -1.49 -42.12
CA PRO A 202 -11.00 -0.10 -42.17
C PRO A 202 -9.68 0.07 -42.96
N THR A 203 -8.99 -1.03 -43.29
CA THR A 203 -7.65 -1.02 -43.87
C THR A 203 -7.64 -1.11 -45.39
N VAL A 204 -8.76 -1.51 -46.01
CA VAL A 204 -8.81 -1.71 -47.46
C VAL A 204 -9.32 -0.46 -48.18
N GLY A 205 -8.56 -0.02 -49.18
CA GLY A 205 -8.87 1.17 -49.99
C GLY A 205 -10.18 1.06 -50.77
N ALA A 206 -10.64 2.19 -51.30
CA ALA A 206 -11.86 2.29 -52.09
C ALA A 206 -11.87 1.23 -53.22
N GLY A 207 -12.84 0.32 -53.18
CA GLY A 207 -13.00 -0.78 -54.15
C GLY A 207 -12.81 -2.20 -53.60
N ALA A 208 -12.41 -2.36 -52.34
CA ALA A 208 -12.30 -3.69 -51.72
C ALA A 208 -13.62 -4.15 -51.09
N VAL A 209 -13.96 -5.42 -51.32
CA VAL A 209 -15.22 -6.04 -50.87
C VAL A 209 -15.02 -6.61 -49.45
N SER A 210 -15.73 -6.05 -48.48
CA SER A 210 -15.90 -6.68 -47.16
C SER A 210 -17.15 -7.57 -47.20
N GLY A 211 -16.98 -8.89 -47.12
CA GLY A 211 -18.11 -9.82 -47.21
C GLY A 211 -17.88 -11.11 -46.43
N ILE A 212 -18.96 -11.82 -46.10
CA ILE A 212 -18.90 -13.16 -45.51
C ILE A 212 -18.68 -14.16 -46.66
N LYS A 213 -17.55 -14.84 -46.68
CA LYS A 213 -17.29 -15.94 -47.61
C LYS A 213 -17.81 -17.24 -46.99
N PHE A 214 -18.70 -17.94 -47.68
CA PHE A 214 -19.16 -19.27 -47.29
C PHE A 214 -18.42 -20.31 -48.14
N GLU A 215 -17.40 -20.93 -47.58
CA GLU A 215 -16.68 -22.03 -48.20
C GLU A 215 -17.19 -23.36 -47.63
N THR A 216 -17.46 -24.32 -48.51
CA THR A 216 -17.88 -25.67 -48.13
C THR A 216 -17.20 -26.68 -49.04
N THR A 217 -16.83 -27.83 -48.51
CA THR A 217 -16.25 -28.95 -49.28
C THR A 217 -17.31 -29.74 -50.05
N VAL A 218 -18.61 -29.42 -49.86
CA VAL A 218 -19.75 -30.01 -50.58
C VAL A 218 -20.52 -28.93 -51.35
N THR A 219 -21.17 -29.32 -52.44
CA THR A 219 -21.79 -28.43 -53.45
C THR A 219 -22.99 -27.59 -52.99
N ALA A 220 -23.30 -27.56 -51.69
CA ALA A 220 -24.45 -26.83 -51.16
C ALA A 220 -24.02 -25.69 -50.24
N THR A 221 -24.00 -24.47 -50.77
CA THR A 221 -24.02 -23.25 -49.98
C THR A 221 -25.46 -22.74 -49.97
N SER A 222 -26.14 -22.73 -48.82
CA SER A 222 -27.52 -22.27 -48.73
C SER A 222 -27.67 -21.09 -47.77
N LEU A 223 -28.28 -20.01 -48.26
CA LEU A 223 -28.81 -18.91 -47.44
C LEU A 223 -30.31 -19.20 -47.25
N VAL A 224 -30.67 -19.93 -46.19
CA VAL A 224 -32.07 -20.34 -45.96
C VAL A 224 -32.82 -19.22 -45.24
N HIS A 225 -33.82 -18.63 -45.92
CA HIS A 225 -34.84 -17.81 -45.28
C HIS A 225 -35.95 -18.73 -44.73
N VAL A 226 -36.31 -18.58 -43.44
CA VAL A 226 -37.41 -19.34 -42.82
C VAL A 226 -38.65 -18.45 -42.71
N GLY A 227 -39.64 -18.77 -43.55
CA GLY A 227 -41.07 -18.40 -43.54
C GLY A 227 -41.51 -17.02 -43.03
N GLY A 228 -41.86 -16.10 -43.95
CA GLY A 228 -42.73 -14.97 -43.61
C GLY A 228 -42.80 -13.82 -44.61
N THR A 229 -41.67 -13.31 -45.14
CA THR A 229 -41.63 -12.23 -46.15
C THR A 229 -40.21 -12.04 -46.73
N SER A 230 -40.15 -11.55 -47.98
CA SER A 230 -39.12 -11.80 -48.99
C SER A 230 -37.77 -11.05 -48.90
N GLY A 231 -36.68 -11.80 -49.06
CA GLY A 231 -35.57 -11.43 -49.95
C GLY A 231 -34.16 -11.41 -49.36
N VAL A 232 -33.22 -12.15 -49.96
CA VAL A 232 -31.78 -11.86 -49.91
C VAL A 232 -31.49 -10.82 -50.99
N ALA A 233 -30.83 -9.72 -50.66
CA ALA A 233 -30.47 -8.68 -51.63
C ALA A 233 -28.94 -8.48 -51.66
N VAL A 234 -28.36 -8.40 -52.86
CA VAL A 234 -26.96 -7.99 -53.05
C VAL A 234 -26.97 -6.51 -53.43
N ARG A 235 -26.23 -5.67 -52.70
CA ARG A 235 -26.06 -4.24 -53.06
C ARG A 235 -24.80 -4.05 -53.88
N ASP A 236 -24.88 -3.20 -54.90
CA ASP A 236 -23.70 -2.65 -55.56
C ASP A 236 -23.13 -1.43 -54.79
N ALA A 237 -21.95 -0.96 -55.22
CA ALA A 237 -21.22 0.15 -54.58
C ALA A 237 -21.95 1.50 -54.66
N SER A 238 -23.00 1.63 -55.47
CA SER A 238 -23.81 2.85 -55.63
C SER A 238 -25.10 2.80 -54.80
N GLY A 239 -25.32 1.73 -54.04
CA GLY A 239 -26.49 1.56 -53.19
C GLY A 239 -27.70 0.96 -53.91
N ASN A 240 -27.55 0.47 -55.16
CA ASN A 240 -28.63 -0.20 -55.88
C ASN A 240 -28.71 -1.66 -55.45
N TYR A 241 -29.92 -2.19 -55.38
CA TYR A 241 -30.16 -3.60 -55.10
C TYR A 241 -30.16 -4.38 -56.42
N ALA A 242 -29.13 -5.18 -56.66
CA ALA A 242 -29.16 -6.17 -57.72
C ALA A 242 -30.08 -7.31 -57.27
N LYS A 243 -31.16 -7.56 -58.02
CA LYS A 243 -31.96 -8.76 -57.82
C LYS A 243 -31.03 -9.96 -57.95
N VAL A 244 -31.07 -10.85 -56.97
CA VAL A 244 -30.44 -12.17 -57.06
C VAL A 244 -31.01 -12.83 -58.32
N ASP A 245 -30.14 -13.12 -59.30
CA ASP A 245 -30.51 -13.96 -60.43
C ASP A 245 -30.74 -15.37 -59.87
N ALA A 246 -32.00 -15.69 -59.60
CA ALA A 246 -32.39 -16.96 -58.99
C ALA A 246 -32.28 -18.13 -59.99
N GLY A 247 -31.83 -17.88 -61.23
CA GLY A 247 -31.90 -18.86 -62.31
C GLY A 247 -33.34 -19.32 -62.53
N ASP A 248 -33.51 -20.62 -62.74
CA ASP A 248 -34.80 -21.27 -62.95
C ASP A 248 -35.73 -21.12 -61.72
N VAL A 249 -36.68 -20.18 -61.80
CA VAL A 249 -37.73 -20.05 -60.79
C VAL A 249 -38.78 -21.14 -61.03
N THR A 250 -38.90 -22.05 -60.08
CA THR A 250 -39.93 -23.10 -60.10
C THR A 250 -41.05 -22.75 -59.12
N SER A 251 -42.30 -22.94 -59.55
CA SER A 251 -43.48 -22.89 -58.68
C SER A 251 -44.11 -24.28 -58.70
N ASN A 252 -44.30 -24.87 -57.52
CA ASN A 252 -44.91 -26.19 -57.36
C ASN A 252 -44.23 -27.29 -58.21
N GLY A 253 -42.89 -27.24 -58.29
CA GLY A 253 -42.08 -28.22 -59.03
C GLY A 253 -41.97 -28.01 -60.53
N SER A 254 -42.57 -26.95 -61.10
CA SER A 254 -42.50 -26.63 -62.54
C SER A 254 -41.93 -25.23 -62.79
N LEU A 255 -41.12 -25.08 -63.83
CA LEU A 255 -40.52 -23.81 -64.25
C LEU A 255 -41.62 -22.78 -64.55
N CYS A 256 -41.67 -21.67 -63.83
CA CYS A 256 -42.68 -20.64 -64.08
C CYS A 256 -42.26 -19.64 -65.17
N HIS A 257 -40.96 -19.55 -65.49
CA HIS A 257 -40.44 -18.69 -66.56
C HIS A 257 -39.25 -19.37 -67.26
N SER A 258 -39.47 -19.87 -68.48
CA SER A 258 -38.37 -20.33 -69.35
C SER A 258 -38.49 -19.69 -70.74
N ALA A 259 -37.38 -19.62 -71.48
CA ALA A 259 -37.34 -19.17 -72.86
C ALA A 259 -38.30 -19.95 -73.80
N ALA A 260 -38.77 -21.13 -73.37
CA ALA A 260 -39.75 -21.95 -74.08
C ALA A 260 -41.21 -21.47 -73.90
N THR A 261 -41.50 -20.64 -72.89
CA THR A 261 -42.85 -20.12 -72.63
C THR A 261 -43.13 -18.76 -73.29
N PHE A 262 -42.11 -18.15 -73.90
CA PHE A 262 -42.29 -16.98 -74.76
C PHE A 262 -42.61 -17.45 -76.19
N LEU A 263 -43.77 -17.07 -76.73
CA LEU A 263 -44.17 -17.36 -78.11
C LEU A 263 -43.23 -16.64 -79.09
N LYS A 264 -42.06 -17.22 -79.36
CA LYS A 264 -41.07 -16.65 -80.26
C LYS A 264 -41.46 -16.90 -81.73
N PRO A 265 -41.28 -15.92 -82.62
CA PRO A 265 -41.42 -16.16 -84.05
C PRO A 265 -40.44 -17.22 -84.54
N ALA A 266 -40.91 -18.14 -85.38
CA ALA A 266 -40.01 -18.98 -86.16
C ALA A 266 -39.19 -18.09 -87.13
N SER A 267 -37.91 -18.43 -87.32
CA SER A 267 -36.99 -17.63 -88.13
C SER A 267 -37.53 -17.44 -89.56
N GLY A 268 -37.66 -16.19 -90.00
CA GLY A 268 -37.94 -15.84 -91.39
C GLY A 268 -39.39 -16.06 -91.88
N ILE A 269 -40.37 -16.28 -91.00
CA ILE A 269 -41.75 -16.59 -91.40
C ILE A 269 -42.72 -15.48 -90.98
N TRP A 270 -42.53 -14.27 -91.54
CA TRP A 270 -43.48 -13.16 -91.45
C TRP A 270 -44.23 -13.01 -92.77
N VAL A 271 -45.55 -12.88 -92.69
CA VAL A 271 -46.40 -12.72 -93.86
C VAL A 271 -47.30 -11.51 -93.67
N GLN A 272 -47.33 -10.64 -94.68
CA GLN A 272 -48.26 -9.53 -94.71
C GLN A 272 -49.65 -10.04 -95.11
N LEU A 273 -50.66 -9.60 -94.39
CA LEU A 273 -52.06 -9.92 -94.63
C LEU A 273 -52.74 -8.68 -95.19
N SER A 274 -53.36 -8.79 -96.36
CA SER A 274 -54.07 -7.68 -97.00
C SER A 274 -55.28 -8.16 -97.79
N GLY A 275 -56.30 -7.31 -97.89
CA GLY A 275 -57.50 -7.54 -98.72
C GLY A 275 -58.74 -7.98 -97.93
N SER A 276 -59.71 -8.54 -98.64
CA SER A 276 -60.99 -8.99 -98.06
C SER A 276 -60.86 -10.39 -97.47
N SER A 277 -60.99 -10.48 -96.14
CA SER A 277 -60.85 -11.69 -95.31
C SER A 277 -59.52 -12.41 -95.54
N PRO A 278 -58.38 -11.77 -95.20
CA PRO A 278 -57.07 -12.35 -95.44
C PRO A 278 -56.91 -13.66 -94.66
N VAL A 279 -56.37 -14.66 -95.36
CA VAL A 279 -56.18 -16.01 -94.84
C VAL A 279 -54.72 -16.20 -94.50
N VAL A 280 -54.43 -16.69 -93.28
CA VAL A 280 -53.05 -17.07 -92.93
C VAL A 280 -52.63 -18.29 -93.76
N PRO A 281 -51.36 -18.40 -94.19
CA PRO A 281 -50.90 -19.53 -94.99
C PRO A 281 -51.25 -20.89 -94.35
N ALA A 282 -51.54 -21.88 -95.18
CA ALA A 282 -51.89 -23.22 -94.70
C ALA A 282 -50.75 -23.86 -93.89
N GLY A 283 -51.13 -24.62 -92.86
CA GLY A 283 -50.21 -25.40 -92.04
C GLY A 283 -49.61 -24.64 -90.84
N GLY A 284 -49.45 -25.38 -89.73
CA GLY A 284 -48.89 -24.86 -88.47
C GLY A 284 -49.84 -23.93 -87.71
N THR A 285 -49.32 -23.35 -86.63
CA THR A 285 -50.02 -22.38 -85.79
C THR A 285 -49.43 -21.00 -85.99
N TRP A 286 -50.28 -20.01 -86.18
CA TRP A 286 -49.90 -18.64 -86.50
C TRP A 286 -50.43 -17.69 -85.45
N ALA A 287 -49.57 -16.79 -84.99
CA ALA A 287 -50.00 -15.60 -84.29
C ALA A 287 -50.17 -14.47 -85.31
N TYR A 288 -51.23 -13.70 -85.20
CA TYR A 288 -51.53 -12.63 -86.13
C TYR A 288 -51.98 -11.35 -85.43
N TYR A 289 -51.81 -10.25 -86.14
CA TYR A 289 -52.43 -8.98 -85.83
C TYR A 289 -52.93 -8.35 -87.13
N VAL A 290 -54.23 -8.04 -87.21
CA VAL A 290 -54.81 -7.31 -88.34
C VAL A 290 -55.63 -6.14 -87.87
N THR A 291 -55.53 -5.04 -88.61
CA THR A 291 -56.39 -3.86 -88.48
C THR A 291 -57.41 -3.90 -89.60
N ASN A 292 -58.69 -3.77 -89.26
CA ASN A 292 -59.79 -3.69 -90.22
C ASN A 292 -60.05 -2.23 -90.57
N TYR A 293 -60.38 -1.94 -91.84
CA TYR A 293 -60.65 -0.60 -92.36
C TYR A 293 -62.01 -0.55 -93.07
N ASN A 294 -62.65 0.61 -93.11
CA ASN A 294 -63.85 0.82 -93.93
C ASN A 294 -63.49 1.18 -95.40
N GLY A 295 -64.49 1.35 -96.26
CA GLY A 295 -64.31 1.72 -97.68
C GLY A 295 -63.71 3.12 -97.93
N SER A 296 -63.53 3.92 -96.88
CA SER A 296 -62.90 5.25 -96.91
C SER A 296 -61.52 5.28 -96.23
N GLY A 297 -61.00 4.12 -95.79
CA GLY A 297 -59.66 3.98 -95.20
C GLY A 297 -59.56 4.28 -93.70
N ALA A 298 -60.67 4.43 -92.97
CA ALA A 298 -60.66 4.61 -91.51
C ALA A 298 -60.65 3.24 -90.79
N ALA A 299 -59.86 3.10 -89.72
CA ALA A 299 -59.76 1.86 -88.95
C ALA A 299 -61.04 1.58 -88.14
N LEU A 300 -61.57 0.36 -88.26
CA LEU A 300 -62.77 -0.13 -87.57
C LEU A 300 -62.44 -0.91 -86.29
N GLY A 301 -61.18 -1.26 -86.08
CA GLY A 301 -60.71 -2.04 -84.94
C GLY A 301 -59.64 -3.07 -85.35
N ALA A 302 -58.93 -3.60 -84.36
CA ALA A 302 -57.90 -4.61 -84.58
C ALA A 302 -58.29 -5.94 -83.95
N ALA A 303 -57.82 -7.03 -84.57
CA ALA A 303 -57.93 -8.37 -84.05
C ALA A 303 -56.52 -8.95 -83.92
N ALA A 304 -56.25 -9.58 -82.78
CA ALA A 304 -55.01 -10.29 -82.51
C ALA A 304 -55.34 -11.64 -81.89
N GLY A 305 -54.55 -12.66 -82.21
CA GLY A 305 -54.80 -13.98 -81.67
C GLY A 305 -53.88 -15.04 -82.26
N VAL A 306 -54.18 -16.29 -81.92
CA VAL A 306 -53.47 -17.47 -82.40
C VAL A 306 -54.47 -18.39 -83.09
N VAL A 307 -54.21 -18.76 -84.35
CA VAL A 307 -55.08 -19.62 -85.17
C VAL A 307 -54.28 -20.69 -85.90
N ALA A 308 -54.96 -21.75 -86.34
CA ALA A 308 -54.39 -22.72 -87.26
C ALA A 308 -54.21 -22.10 -88.67
N GLY A 309 -53.19 -22.54 -89.40
CA GLY A 309 -52.95 -22.12 -90.78
C GLY A 309 -54.11 -22.46 -91.71
N GLY A 310 -54.43 -21.56 -92.66
CA GLY A 310 -55.57 -21.67 -93.56
C GLY A 310 -56.86 -20.99 -93.07
N MET A 311 -56.85 -20.38 -91.87
CA MET A 311 -58.00 -19.65 -91.33
C MET A 311 -58.01 -18.18 -91.79
N ALA A 312 -59.20 -17.65 -92.11
CA ALA A 312 -59.39 -16.21 -92.33
C ALA A 312 -59.32 -15.47 -90.98
N VAL A 313 -58.55 -14.38 -90.92
CA VAL A 313 -58.25 -13.67 -89.67
C VAL A 313 -58.65 -12.19 -89.67
N GLY A 314 -59.29 -11.71 -90.73
CA GLY A 314 -59.78 -10.34 -90.88
C GLY A 314 -61.18 -10.25 -91.51
N SER A 315 -61.60 -9.04 -91.88
CA SER A 315 -62.93 -8.72 -92.42
C SER A 315 -62.85 -8.21 -93.86
N SER A 316 -63.84 -7.49 -94.37
CA SER A 316 -63.95 -7.09 -95.79
C SER A 316 -62.81 -6.19 -96.31
N ASN A 317 -62.09 -5.48 -95.46
CA ASN A 317 -60.85 -4.77 -95.82
C ASN A 317 -59.91 -4.76 -94.61
N SER A 318 -58.83 -5.56 -94.66
CA SER A 318 -57.89 -5.68 -93.54
C SER A 318 -56.44 -5.51 -94.01
N GLN A 319 -55.61 -4.94 -93.16
CA GLN A 319 -54.15 -4.91 -93.32
C GLN A 319 -53.50 -5.37 -92.01
N GLY A 320 -52.47 -6.19 -92.10
CA GLY A 320 -51.75 -6.65 -90.93
C GLY A 320 -50.64 -7.61 -91.27
N PHE A 321 -50.26 -8.41 -90.29
CA PHE A 321 -49.23 -9.41 -90.43
C PHE A 321 -49.55 -10.64 -89.60
N ALA A 322 -48.94 -11.75 -89.98
CA ALA A 322 -48.91 -12.97 -89.19
C ALA A 322 -47.50 -13.52 -89.16
N TRP A 323 -47.15 -14.18 -88.06
CA TRP A 323 -45.92 -14.93 -87.93
C TRP A 323 -46.20 -16.32 -87.40
N ARG A 324 -45.43 -17.29 -87.89
CA ARG A 324 -45.56 -18.67 -87.43
C ARG A 324 -44.87 -18.80 -86.07
N ILE A 325 -45.55 -19.43 -85.13
CA ILE A 325 -44.97 -19.81 -83.83
C ILE A 325 -44.58 -21.29 -83.88
N GLN A 326 -43.48 -21.65 -83.21
CA GLN A 326 -43.00 -23.03 -83.11
C GLN A 326 -43.90 -23.85 -82.19
#